data_AF-A0A0G1KQW6-F1
#
_entry.id   AF-A0A0G1KQW6-F1
#
_cell.length_a   1.000
_cell.length_b   1.000
_cell.length_c   1.000
_cell.angle_alpha   90.00
_cell.angle_beta   90.00
_cell.angle_gamma   90.00
#
_symmetry.space_group_name_H-M   'P 1'
#
loop_
_entity.id
_entity.type
_entity.pdbx_description
1 polymer ?
#
loop_
_entity_poly.entity_id
_entity_poly.type
_entity_poly.pdbx_seq_one_letter_code
_entity_poly.pdbx_strand_id
1 'polypeptide(L)'
;MDNSAPTSDANSIARRDLDILNQKLEGVEMPPELKDKALDMVARLERMFTQGFYSEEFEKVSHYIDWIIKIPWNKRVDRAIDLTAIKTSMDKSHHGMESVKERIIEYMAVLKLRATRNLGAARAPIICLVGLVGTGKTTFAYALSEALGRPIARIPFGGLGSARDLRGESRLHIEAEPGYVARALCTAGVKNPIILLDEIDRVTEEARMDIMGVLVELLDPSQNDRFLDHFIDYPVDLSEVMFIATANNTGNLATAVMDRLEPISAP
;
A
#
# COMPACT_ATOMS: atom_id res chain seq x y z
N MET A 1 -28.23 47.05 -21.47
CA MET A 1 -27.38 46.42 -20.45
C MET A 1 -27.56 44.93 -20.63
N ASP A 2 -26.62 44.36 -21.38
CA ASP A 2 -26.63 42.99 -21.88
C ASP A 2 -26.09 42.06 -20.79
N ASN A 3 -26.84 41.01 -20.44
CA ASN A 3 -26.59 40.18 -19.26
C ASN A 3 -26.49 38.70 -19.65
N SER A 4 -25.68 38.40 -20.68
CA SER A 4 -25.62 37.05 -21.29
C SER A 4 -24.19 36.49 -21.45
N ALA A 5 -23.24 36.86 -20.58
CA ALA A 5 -21.83 36.44 -20.70
C ALA A 5 -21.24 35.45 -19.64
N PRO A 6 -21.88 35.04 -18.52
CA PRO A 6 -21.22 34.11 -17.59
C PRO A 6 -21.33 32.62 -17.96
N THR A 7 -22.29 32.22 -18.80
CA THR A 7 -22.64 30.81 -19.05
C THR A 7 -21.77 30.10 -20.10
N SER A 8 -21.16 30.80 -21.07
CA SER A 8 -20.31 30.15 -22.08
C SER A 8 -18.96 29.71 -21.52
N ASP A 9 -18.38 30.53 -20.65
CA ASP A 9 -17.03 30.34 -20.14
C ASP A 9 -16.99 29.25 -19.06
N ALA A 10 -17.96 29.24 -18.14
CA ALA A 10 -18.14 28.17 -17.17
C ALA A 10 -18.36 26.82 -17.87
N ASN A 11 -19.10 26.81 -18.99
CA ASN A 11 -19.32 25.60 -19.77
C ASN A 11 -18.05 25.11 -20.49
N SER A 12 -17.16 26.02 -20.87
CA SER A 12 -15.87 25.68 -21.48
C SER A 12 -14.88 25.08 -20.49
N ILE A 13 -14.85 25.58 -19.24
CA ILE A 13 -13.97 25.10 -18.17
C ILE A 13 -14.37 23.70 -17.76
N ALA A 14 -15.65 23.47 -17.49
CA ALA A 14 -16.15 22.16 -17.07
C ALA A 14 -15.94 21.07 -18.13
N ARG A 15 -16.10 21.39 -19.42
CA ARG A 15 -15.78 20.45 -20.51
C ARG A 15 -14.31 20.05 -20.51
N ARG A 16 -13.42 21.04 -20.37
CA ARG A 16 -11.97 20.79 -20.30
C ARG A 16 -11.61 19.91 -19.10
N ASP A 17 -12.23 20.15 -17.95
CA ASP A 17 -12.02 19.36 -16.74
C ASP A 17 -12.45 17.90 -16.91
N LEU A 18 -13.61 17.65 -17.54
CA LEU A 18 -14.08 16.30 -17.87
C LEU A 18 -13.12 15.60 -18.86
N ASP A 19 -12.64 16.31 -19.87
CA ASP A 19 -11.66 15.78 -20.83
C ASP A 19 -10.36 15.35 -20.13
N ILE A 20 -9.89 16.13 -19.14
CA ILE A 20 -8.72 15.78 -18.32
C ILE A 20 -8.96 14.49 -17.54
N LEU A 21 -10.14 14.31 -16.93
CA LEU A 21 -10.46 13.09 -16.19
C LEU A 21 -10.49 11.86 -17.12
N ASN A 22 -11.12 11.98 -18.29
CA ASN A 22 -11.14 10.91 -19.29
C ASN A 22 -9.71 10.55 -19.76
N GLN A 23 -8.89 11.55 -20.06
CA GLN A 23 -7.51 11.34 -20.46
C GLN A 23 -6.68 10.61 -19.38
N LYS A 24 -6.88 10.94 -18.10
CA LYS A 24 -6.24 10.24 -16.97
C LYS A 24 -6.64 8.76 -16.93
N LEU A 25 -7.93 8.44 -17.13
CA LEU A 25 -8.44 7.06 -17.12
C LEU A 25 -8.01 6.24 -18.35
N GLU A 26 -7.77 6.89 -19.48
CA GLU A 26 -7.22 6.25 -20.68
C GLU A 26 -5.72 5.95 -20.56
N GLY A 27 -4.96 6.82 -19.88
CA GLY A 27 -3.51 6.73 -19.77
C GLY A 27 -2.98 5.69 -18.78
N VAL A 28 -3.83 5.01 -18.01
CA VAL A 28 -3.43 4.04 -16.98
C VAL A 28 -4.10 2.70 -17.21
N GLU A 29 -3.31 1.63 -17.16
CA GLU A 29 -3.83 0.27 -17.09
C GLU A 29 -4.34 -0.01 -15.67
N MET A 30 -5.63 -0.31 -15.57
CA MET A 30 -6.31 -0.68 -14.33
C MET A 30 -7.33 -1.79 -14.62
N PRO A 31 -7.87 -2.46 -13.58
CA PRO A 31 -8.89 -3.49 -13.78
C PRO A 31 -10.10 -2.96 -14.58
N PRO A 32 -10.61 -3.71 -15.58
CA PRO A 32 -11.71 -3.25 -16.42
C PRO A 32 -12.95 -2.81 -15.62
N GLU A 33 -13.33 -3.60 -14.62
CA GLU A 33 -14.48 -3.29 -13.76
C GLU A 33 -14.32 -1.99 -12.97
N LEU A 34 -13.09 -1.67 -12.54
CA LEU A 34 -12.79 -0.41 -11.86
C LEU A 34 -12.82 0.76 -12.83
N LYS A 35 -12.29 0.56 -14.05
CA LYS A 35 -12.31 1.56 -15.12
C LYS A 35 -13.74 1.91 -15.51
N ASP A 36 -14.59 0.92 -15.71
CA ASP A 36 -16.00 1.10 -16.06
C ASP A 36 -16.73 1.90 -14.97
N LYS A 37 -16.51 1.57 -13.68
CA LYS A 37 -17.06 2.36 -12.56
C LYS A 37 -16.60 3.81 -12.58
N ALA A 38 -15.31 4.05 -12.84
CA ALA A 38 -14.77 5.41 -12.91
C ALA A 38 -15.35 6.20 -14.10
N LEU A 39 -15.51 5.57 -15.25
CA LEU A 39 -16.14 6.18 -16.44
C LEU A 39 -17.62 6.51 -16.19
N ASP A 40 -18.37 5.64 -15.51
CA ASP A 40 -19.75 5.91 -15.10
C ASP A 40 -19.87 7.13 -14.16
N MET A 41 -18.89 7.32 -13.27
CA MET A 41 -18.81 8.51 -12.41
C MET A 41 -18.60 9.78 -13.22
N VAL A 42 -17.68 9.75 -14.20
CA VAL A 42 -17.45 10.89 -15.11
C VAL A 42 -18.69 11.19 -15.96
N ALA A 43 -19.37 10.17 -16.50
CA ALA A 43 -20.61 10.35 -17.27
C ALA A 43 -21.76 10.92 -16.40
N ARG A 44 -21.77 10.62 -15.09
CA ARG A 44 -22.70 11.23 -14.14
C ARG A 44 -22.40 12.71 -13.90
N LEU A 45 -21.13 13.07 -13.76
CA LEU A 45 -20.71 14.47 -13.66
C LEU A 45 -21.14 15.29 -14.89
N GLU A 46 -20.95 14.74 -16.10
CA GLU A 46 -21.36 15.40 -17.34
C GLU A 46 -22.87 15.72 -17.38
N ARG A 47 -23.71 14.80 -16.86
CA ARG A 47 -25.16 15.02 -16.73
C ARG A 47 -25.49 16.10 -15.68
N MET A 48 -24.82 16.08 -14.53
CA MET A 48 -25.03 17.05 -13.45
C MET A 48 -24.59 18.46 -13.84
N PHE A 49 -23.54 18.57 -14.65
CA PHE A 49 -23.08 19.82 -15.22
C PHE A 49 -24.20 20.52 -16.03
N THR A 50 -25.01 19.77 -16.76
CA THR A 50 -26.17 20.32 -17.51
C THR A 50 -27.25 20.93 -16.58
N GLN A 51 -27.20 20.64 -15.27
CA GLN A 51 -28.19 21.06 -14.26
C GLN A 51 -27.68 22.11 -13.27
N GLY A 52 -26.40 22.50 -13.31
CA GLY A 52 -25.85 23.63 -12.52
C GLY A 52 -25.27 23.31 -11.13
N PHE A 53 -25.11 22.03 -10.76
CA PHE A 53 -24.58 21.59 -9.45
C PHE A 53 -23.19 20.93 -9.56
N TYR A 54 -22.16 21.69 -9.95
CA TYR A 54 -20.91 21.11 -10.48
C TYR A 54 -19.76 20.92 -9.47
N SER A 55 -19.47 21.89 -8.61
CA SER A 55 -18.13 22.00 -7.98
C SER A 55 -17.81 20.88 -6.98
N GLU A 56 -18.70 20.60 -6.01
CA GLU A 56 -18.39 19.63 -4.94
C GLU A 56 -18.32 18.19 -5.43
N GLU A 57 -19.18 17.80 -6.37
CA GLU A 57 -19.17 16.43 -6.92
C GLU A 57 -17.95 16.23 -7.83
N PHE A 58 -17.59 17.26 -8.61
CA PHE A 58 -16.39 17.21 -9.45
C PHE A 58 -15.14 16.99 -8.61
N GLU A 59 -14.96 17.75 -7.52
CA GLU A 59 -13.80 17.61 -6.63
C GLU A 59 -13.69 16.19 -6.07
N LYS A 60 -14.79 15.61 -5.59
CA LYS A 60 -14.81 14.23 -5.05
C LYS A 60 -14.42 13.19 -6.10
N VAL A 61 -15.01 13.26 -7.29
CA VAL A 61 -14.72 12.30 -8.37
C VAL A 61 -13.29 12.48 -8.89
N SER A 62 -12.84 13.72 -9.05
CA SER A 62 -11.47 14.04 -9.46
C SER A 62 -10.45 13.51 -8.45
N HIS A 63 -10.68 13.71 -7.15
CA HIS A 63 -9.84 13.19 -6.07
C HIS A 63 -9.82 11.65 -6.05
N TYR A 64 -10.97 11.01 -6.23
CA TYR A 64 -11.05 9.56 -6.35
C TYR A 64 -10.25 9.03 -7.56
N ILE A 65 -10.44 9.64 -8.73
CA ILE A 65 -9.70 9.29 -9.96
C ILE A 65 -8.19 9.46 -9.74
N ASP A 66 -7.77 10.56 -9.11
CA ASP A 66 -6.35 10.84 -8.81
C ASP A 66 -5.70 9.77 -7.92
N TRP A 67 -6.46 9.09 -7.07
CA TRP A 67 -5.94 7.99 -6.26
C TRP A 67 -5.90 6.67 -7.03
N ILE A 68 -6.98 6.28 -7.70
CA ILE A 68 -7.04 4.98 -8.39
C ILE A 68 -6.02 4.88 -9.53
N ILE A 69 -5.69 6.01 -10.20
CA ILE A 69 -4.67 6.03 -11.25
C ILE A 69 -3.24 5.94 -10.71
N LYS A 70 -3.01 6.29 -9.44
CA LYS A 70 -1.70 6.19 -8.78
C LYS A 70 -1.41 4.78 -8.27
N ILE A 71 -2.44 3.96 -8.06
CA ILE A 71 -2.27 2.58 -7.67
C ILE A 71 -1.57 1.82 -8.81
N PRO A 72 -0.45 1.14 -8.55
CA PRO A 72 0.34 0.50 -9.59
C PRO A 72 -0.21 -0.87 -9.98
N TRP A 73 -1.42 -0.96 -10.55
CA TRP A 73 -2.13 -2.23 -10.81
C TRP A 73 -1.29 -3.30 -11.53
N ASN A 74 -0.56 -2.90 -12.57
CA ASN A 74 0.25 -3.83 -13.39
C ASN A 74 1.76 -3.61 -13.27
N LYS A 75 2.19 -2.42 -12.85
CA LYS A 75 3.60 -2.03 -12.85
C LYS A 75 4.36 -2.77 -11.74
N ARG A 76 5.40 -3.53 -12.10
CA ARG A 76 6.20 -4.32 -11.15
C ARG A 76 7.71 -4.19 -11.42
N VAL A 77 8.51 -4.54 -10.42
CA VAL A 77 9.96 -4.74 -10.57
C VAL A 77 10.22 -6.21 -10.90
N ASP A 78 10.66 -6.48 -12.13
CA ASP A 78 11.10 -7.81 -12.57
C ASP A 78 12.61 -8.00 -12.37
N ARG A 79 13.01 -8.16 -11.10
CA ARG A 79 14.40 -8.45 -10.74
C ARG A 79 14.50 -9.78 -10.01
N ALA A 80 15.36 -10.67 -10.50
CA ALA A 80 15.63 -11.94 -9.85
C ALA A 80 16.36 -11.73 -8.51
N ILE A 81 16.07 -12.60 -7.53
CA ILE A 81 16.72 -12.58 -6.23
C ILE A 81 18.16 -13.07 -6.37
N ASP A 82 19.11 -12.17 -6.12
CA ASP A 82 20.54 -12.46 -6.05
C ASP A 82 20.99 -12.49 -4.58
N LEU A 83 21.14 -13.70 -4.05
CA LEU A 83 21.53 -13.92 -2.65
C LEU A 83 22.94 -13.39 -2.36
N THR A 84 23.85 -13.42 -3.34
CA THR A 84 25.21 -12.92 -3.16
C THR A 84 25.19 -11.40 -3.06
N ALA A 85 24.45 -10.72 -3.95
CA ALA A 85 24.28 -9.28 -3.89
C ALA A 85 23.61 -8.82 -2.58
N ILE A 86 22.58 -9.55 -2.11
CA ILE A 86 21.91 -9.27 -0.84
C ILE A 86 22.88 -9.39 0.33
N LYS A 87 23.65 -10.49 0.40
CA LYS A 87 24.63 -10.69 1.46
C LYS A 87 25.66 -9.56 1.50
N THR A 88 26.27 -9.24 0.35
CA THR A 88 27.27 -8.17 0.25
C THR A 88 26.70 -6.81 0.63
N SER A 89 25.47 -6.49 0.22
CA SER A 89 24.80 -5.25 0.59
C SER A 89 24.56 -5.16 2.09
N MET A 90 24.08 -6.23 2.72
CA MET A 90 23.82 -6.29 4.16
C MET A 90 25.09 -6.22 5.00
N ASP A 91 26.16 -6.88 4.56
CA ASP A 91 27.47 -6.84 5.24
C ASP A 91 28.10 -5.45 5.19
N LYS A 92 27.82 -4.68 4.15
CA LYS A 92 28.26 -3.29 4.03
C LYS A 92 27.46 -2.33 4.90
N SER A 93 26.14 -2.52 4.99
CA SER A 93 25.24 -1.57 5.67
C SER A 93 25.20 -1.73 7.19
N HIS A 94 25.46 -2.93 7.71
CA HIS A 94 25.35 -3.23 9.15
C HIS A 94 26.53 -4.07 9.65
N HIS A 95 27.30 -3.51 10.59
CA HIS A 95 28.31 -4.26 11.33
C HIS A 95 27.62 -5.10 12.43
N GLY A 96 27.75 -6.42 12.37
CA GLY A 96 27.08 -7.36 13.29
C GLY A 96 25.73 -7.87 12.76
N MET A 97 24.83 -8.24 13.67
CA MET A 97 23.52 -8.85 13.35
C MET A 97 23.63 -10.13 12.49
N GLU A 98 24.69 -10.92 12.68
CA GLU A 98 24.95 -12.12 11.86
C GLU A 98 23.76 -13.09 11.86
N SER A 99 23.15 -13.33 13.02
CA SER A 99 21.94 -14.16 13.13
C SER A 99 20.77 -13.63 12.29
N VAL A 100 20.58 -12.31 12.24
CA VAL A 100 19.52 -11.68 11.45
C VAL A 100 19.84 -11.81 9.96
N LYS A 101 21.08 -11.49 9.56
CA LYS A 101 21.52 -11.59 8.16
C LYS A 101 21.37 -13.02 7.63
N GLU A 102 21.82 -14.03 8.39
CA GLU A 102 21.70 -15.43 8.02
C GLU A 102 20.24 -15.83 7.80
N ARG A 103 19.34 -15.51 8.74
CA ARG A 103 17.90 -15.80 8.61
C ARG A 103 17.27 -15.13 7.40
N ILE A 104 17.66 -13.91 7.09
CA ILE A 104 17.14 -13.20 5.92
C ILE A 104 17.62 -13.83 4.63
N ILE A 105 18.89 -14.27 4.57
CA ILE A 105 19.41 -15.00 3.42
C ILE A 105 18.67 -16.33 3.24
N GLU A 106 18.41 -17.07 4.31
CA GLU A 106 17.59 -18.29 4.28
C GLU A 106 16.18 -18.02 3.75
N TYR A 107 15.53 -16.98 4.26
CA TYR A 107 14.21 -16.55 3.82
C TYR A 107 14.20 -16.19 2.32
N MET A 108 15.17 -15.41 1.86
CA MET A 108 15.30 -15.04 0.45
C MET A 108 15.61 -16.24 -0.44
N ALA A 109 16.35 -17.24 0.05
CA ALA A 109 16.60 -18.49 -0.67
C ALA A 109 15.31 -19.30 -0.85
N VAL A 110 14.45 -19.37 0.17
CA VAL A 110 13.13 -20.00 0.08
C VAL A 110 12.25 -19.29 -0.94
N LEU A 111 12.21 -17.96 -0.92
CA LEU A 111 11.45 -17.18 -1.91
C LEU A 111 11.96 -17.39 -3.34
N LYS A 112 13.28 -17.38 -3.53
CA LYS A 112 13.92 -17.65 -4.83
C LYS A 112 13.55 -19.04 -5.36
N LEU A 113 13.60 -20.05 -4.51
CA LEU A 113 13.27 -21.43 -4.87
C LEU A 113 11.79 -21.56 -5.28
N ARG A 114 10.88 -20.95 -4.52
CA ARG A 114 9.45 -20.96 -4.80
C ARG A 114 9.11 -20.26 -6.11
N ALA A 115 9.71 -19.09 -6.35
CA ALA A 115 9.57 -18.37 -7.62
C ALA A 115 10.05 -19.22 -8.81
N THR A 116 11.19 -19.91 -8.66
CA THR A 116 11.75 -20.76 -9.72
C THR A 116 10.89 -22.00 -9.99
N ARG A 117 10.19 -22.52 -8.97
CA ARG A 117 9.37 -23.74 -9.08
C ARG A 117 7.88 -23.47 -9.34
N ASN A 118 7.47 -22.21 -9.52
CA ASN A 118 6.07 -21.81 -9.70
C ASN A 118 5.11 -22.37 -8.63
N LEU A 119 5.57 -22.56 -7.39
CA LEU A 119 4.84 -23.25 -6.33
C LEU A 119 3.71 -22.41 -5.67
N GLY A 120 3.23 -21.37 -6.34
CA GLY A 120 2.15 -20.52 -5.86
C GLY A 120 2.48 -19.71 -4.60
N ALA A 121 1.48 -18.98 -4.10
CA ALA A 121 1.59 -17.98 -3.04
C ALA A 121 1.40 -18.55 -1.61
N ALA A 122 1.73 -19.81 -1.34
CA ALA A 122 1.90 -20.26 0.05
C ALA A 122 3.11 -19.50 0.61
N ARG A 123 2.89 -18.33 1.24
CA ARG A 123 3.99 -17.43 1.58
C ARG A 123 4.78 -17.95 2.76
N ALA A 124 6.08 -17.74 2.71
CA ALA A 124 6.90 -17.88 3.90
C ALA A 124 6.41 -16.86 4.95
N PRO A 125 6.45 -17.22 6.25
CA PRO A 125 6.08 -16.32 7.33
C PRO A 125 6.75 -14.94 7.18
N ILE A 126 6.07 -13.88 7.62
CA ILE A 126 6.56 -12.52 7.41
C ILE A 126 7.62 -12.21 8.46
N ILE A 127 8.79 -11.77 8.02
CA ILE A 127 9.88 -11.42 8.91
C ILE A 127 9.44 -10.32 9.87
N CYS A 128 9.62 -10.55 11.16
CA CYS A 128 9.43 -9.55 12.22
C CYS A 128 10.74 -9.34 12.98
N LEU A 129 11.37 -8.19 12.80
CA LEU A 129 12.58 -7.83 13.55
C LEU A 129 12.17 -7.35 14.95
N VAL A 130 12.59 -8.05 15.98
CA VAL A 130 12.24 -7.75 17.39
C VAL A 130 13.48 -7.36 18.16
N GLY A 131 13.49 -6.17 18.77
CA GLY A 131 14.63 -5.70 19.57
C GLY A 131 14.44 -4.27 20.04
N LEU A 132 15.34 -3.74 20.88
CA LEU A 132 15.19 -2.40 21.44
C LEU A 132 15.18 -1.28 20.37
N VAL A 133 14.76 -0.08 20.75
CA VAL A 133 14.81 1.09 19.87
C VAL A 133 16.27 1.41 19.53
N GLY A 134 16.54 1.78 18.28
CA GLY A 134 17.88 2.18 17.84
C GLY A 134 18.79 1.04 17.38
N THR A 135 18.31 -0.20 17.36
CA THR A 135 19.10 -1.40 17.00
C THR A 135 19.22 -1.64 15.49
N GLY A 136 18.83 -0.67 14.67
CA GLY A 136 18.98 -0.73 13.22
C GLY A 136 17.93 -1.55 12.47
N LYS A 137 16.82 -1.94 13.10
CA LYS A 137 15.73 -2.72 12.46
C LYS A 137 15.18 -2.05 11.19
N THR A 138 14.86 -0.76 11.29
CA THR A 138 14.32 0.01 10.17
C THR A 138 15.38 0.17 9.07
N THR A 139 16.63 0.50 9.44
CA THR A 139 17.73 0.65 8.46
C THR A 139 18.05 -0.65 7.75
N PHE A 140 17.86 -1.80 8.41
CA PHE A 140 18.00 -3.12 7.80
C PHE A 140 16.98 -3.35 6.67
N ALA A 141 15.72 -2.97 6.87
CA ALA A 141 14.69 -3.08 5.83
C ALA A 141 15.03 -2.21 4.59
N TYR A 142 15.58 -1.00 4.80
CA TYR A 142 16.05 -0.15 3.71
C TYR A 142 17.24 -0.78 2.96
N ALA A 143 18.21 -1.36 3.67
CA ALA A 143 19.34 -2.05 3.02
C ALA A 143 18.87 -3.25 2.18
N LEU A 144 17.85 -3.98 2.64
CA LEU A 144 17.23 -5.06 1.88
C LEU A 144 16.50 -4.55 0.63
N SER A 145 15.80 -3.43 0.72
CA SER A 145 15.16 -2.75 -0.42
C SER A 145 16.17 -2.39 -1.51
N GLU A 146 17.31 -1.80 -1.13
CA GLU A 146 18.39 -1.46 -2.06
C GLU A 146 18.97 -2.72 -2.73
N ALA A 147 19.23 -3.77 -1.95
CA ALA A 147 19.74 -5.03 -2.45
C ALA A 147 18.80 -5.70 -3.47
N LEU A 148 17.50 -5.69 -3.18
CA LEU A 148 16.46 -6.25 -4.05
C LEU A 148 16.11 -5.31 -5.22
N GLY A 149 16.52 -4.04 -5.18
CA GLY A 149 16.09 -3.02 -6.14
C GLY A 149 14.57 -2.81 -6.16
N ARG A 150 13.88 -3.15 -5.07
CA ARG A 150 12.43 -2.96 -4.92
C ARG A 150 12.21 -1.70 -4.08
N PRO A 151 11.35 -0.76 -4.51
CA PRO A 151 11.05 0.42 -3.70
C PRO A 151 10.40 0.00 -2.38
N ILE A 152 10.67 0.78 -1.34
CA ILE A 152 10.17 0.57 0.00
C ILE A 152 9.26 1.71 0.43
N ALA A 153 8.13 1.36 1.04
CA ALA A 153 7.25 2.29 1.73
C ALA A 153 7.13 1.90 3.20
N ARG A 154 7.13 2.89 4.09
CA ARG A 154 7.06 2.68 5.55
C ARG A 154 5.70 3.10 6.08
N ILE A 155 5.10 2.25 6.90
CA ILE A 155 3.87 2.51 7.63
C ILE A 155 4.21 2.48 9.12
N PRO A 156 4.29 3.64 9.80
CA PRO A 156 4.50 3.68 11.24
C PRO A 156 3.21 3.30 11.98
N PHE A 157 3.30 2.33 12.89
CA PHE A 157 2.19 1.91 13.75
C PHE A 157 2.14 2.64 15.09
N GLY A 158 3.25 3.28 15.46
CA GLY A 158 3.35 4.07 16.68
C GLY A 158 2.30 5.17 16.73
N GLY A 159 1.38 5.07 17.69
CA GLY A 159 0.34 6.06 17.92
C GLY A 159 -0.88 5.98 16.99
N LEU A 160 -1.02 4.92 16.18
CA LEU A 160 -2.25 4.70 15.41
C LEU A 160 -3.45 4.54 16.33
N GLY A 161 -4.49 5.33 16.05
CA GLY A 161 -5.71 5.42 16.86
C GLY A 161 -6.92 4.75 16.24
N SER A 162 -6.83 4.26 14.99
CA SER A 162 -7.93 3.55 14.34
C SER A 162 -7.46 2.59 13.26
N ALA A 163 -8.23 1.53 13.01
CA ALA A 163 -8.07 0.72 11.80
C ALA A 163 -8.28 1.52 10.50
N ARG A 164 -9.04 2.62 10.56
CA ARG A 164 -9.25 3.53 9.42
C ARG A 164 -7.96 4.16 8.92
N ASP A 165 -6.97 4.36 9.80
CA ASP A 165 -5.66 4.86 9.41
C ASP A 165 -5.00 3.92 8.38
N LEU A 166 -5.24 2.60 8.49
CA LEU A 166 -4.67 1.58 7.61
C LEU A 166 -5.49 1.32 6.34
N ARG A 167 -6.83 1.35 6.43
CA ARG A 167 -7.75 0.98 5.32
C ARG A 167 -8.63 2.11 4.78
N GLY A 168 -8.43 3.34 5.24
CA GLY A 168 -9.14 4.52 4.77
C GLY A 168 -10.58 4.64 5.29
N GLU A 169 -11.23 5.71 4.85
CA GLU A 169 -12.64 5.98 5.09
C GLU A 169 -13.44 5.91 3.80
N SER A 170 -14.76 5.72 3.90
CA SER A 170 -15.61 5.74 2.72
C SER A 170 -15.48 7.07 1.98
N ARG A 171 -15.30 7.01 0.65
CA ARG A 171 -15.25 8.21 -0.22
C ARG A 171 -16.50 9.10 -0.17
N LEU A 172 -17.57 8.66 0.51
CA LEU A 172 -18.76 9.46 0.77
C LEU A 172 -18.51 10.59 1.77
N HIS A 173 -17.44 10.50 2.58
CA HIS A 173 -17.00 11.59 3.46
C HIS A 173 -16.19 12.62 2.68
N ILE A 174 -16.41 13.91 2.98
CA ILE A 174 -15.87 15.05 2.22
C ILE A 174 -14.33 15.08 2.25
N GLU A 175 -13.72 14.63 3.34
CA GLU A 175 -12.27 14.64 3.56
C GLU A 175 -11.67 13.23 3.57
N ALA A 176 -12.39 12.26 2.97
CA ALA A 176 -11.94 10.88 2.96
C ALA A 176 -10.62 10.75 2.19
N GLU A 177 -9.70 9.96 2.74
CA GLU A 177 -8.49 9.54 2.06
C GLU A 177 -8.33 8.02 2.11
N PRO A 178 -7.58 7.43 1.17
CA PRO A 178 -7.14 6.06 1.30
C PRO A 178 -6.29 5.87 2.56
N GLY A 179 -6.33 4.65 3.09
CA GLY A 179 -5.51 4.26 4.23
C GLY A 179 -4.02 4.20 3.89
N TYR A 180 -3.18 4.08 4.93
CA TYR A 180 -1.73 4.00 4.77
C TYR A 180 -1.28 2.84 3.87
N VAL A 181 -2.05 1.75 3.79
CA VAL A 181 -1.70 0.61 2.92
C VAL A 181 -1.80 1.00 1.44
N ALA A 182 -2.94 1.56 1.01
CA ALA A 182 -3.11 2.00 -0.37
C ALA A 182 -2.16 3.17 -0.71
N ARG A 183 -1.95 4.10 0.22
CA ARG A 183 -0.98 5.20 0.06
C ARG A 183 0.46 4.70 -0.06
N ALA A 184 0.84 3.66 0.68
CA ALA A 184 2.16 3.04 0.59
C ALA A 184 2.41 2.42 -0.80
N LEU A 185 1.41 1.76 -1.39
CA LEU A 185 1.50 1.28 -2.78
C LEU A 185 1.66 2.42 -3.77
N CYS A 186 0.85 3.48 -3.66
CA CYS A 186 0.93 4.65 -4.52
C CYS A 186 2.31 5.32 -4.43
N THR A 187 2.85 5.42 -3.21
CA THR A 187 4.19 6.00 -2.95
C THR A 187 5.30 5.14 -3.55
N ALA A 188 5.20 3.81 -3.44
CA ALA A 188 6.20 2.91 -4.00
C ALA A 188 6.11 2.80 -5.53
N GLY A 189 4.93 3.02 -6.11
CA GLY A 189 4.72 3.08 -7.55
C GLY A 189 4.91 1.77 -8.31
N VAL A 190 4.90 0.63 -7.59
CA VAL A 190 4.93 -0.74 -8.13
C VAL A 190 4.04 -1.66 -7.29
N LYS A 191 3.44 -2.71 -7.87
CA LYS A 191 2.58 -3.68 -7.16
C LYS A 191 3.33 -4.68 -6.27
N ASN A 192 4.63 -4.84 -6.49
CA ASN A 192 5.51 -5.67 -5.68
C ASN A 192 6.54 -4.81 -4.92
N PRO A 193 6.15 -3.86 -4.07
CA PRO A 193 7.10 -3.12 -3.25
C PRO A 193 7.48 -3.92 -2.00
N ILE A 194 8.41 -3.37 -1.22
CA ILE A 194 8.58 -3.74 0.19
C ILE A 194 7.73 -2.79 1.02
N ILE A 195 6.88 -3.31 1.91
CA ILE A 195 6.16 -2.48 2.88
C ILE A 195 6.68 -2.80 4.28
N LEU A 196 7.28 -1.80 4.91
CA LEU A 196 7.76 -1.86 6.28
C LEU A 196 6.64 -1.46 7.24
N LEU A 197 6.14 -2.41 8.02
CA LEU A 197 5.21 -2.21 9.13
C LEU A 197 6.03 -1.94 10.39
N ASP A 198 6.20 -0.67 10.73
CA ASP A 198 7.19 -0.26 11.71
C ASP A 198 6.57 -0.01 13.10
N GLU A 199 7.16 -0.59 14.13
CA GLU A 199 6.69 -0.52 15.53
C GLU A 199 5.25 -1.04 15.72
N ILE A 200 4.94 -2.23 15.17
CA ILE A 200 3.60 -2.82 15.24
C ILE A 200 3.10 -3.08 16.67
N ASP A 201 3.99 -3.06 17.66
CA ASP A 201 3.68 -3.20 19.09
C ASP A 201 3.25 -1.90 19.79
N ARG A 202 3.32 -0.75 19.11
CA ARG A 202 3.08 0.60 19.68
C ARG A 202 1.77 1.26 19.26
N VAL A 203 0.76 0.45 18.95
CA VAL A 203 -0.61 0.91 18.72
C VAL A 203 -1.28 1.36 20.03
N THR A 204 -2.25 2.28 19.96
CA THR A 204 -3.03 2.65 21.16
C THR A 204 -3.83 1.46 21.67
N GLU A 205 -4.15 1.44 22.97
CA GLU A 205 -4.85 0.31 23.58
C GLU A 205 -6.28 0.18 23.03
N GLU A 206 -6.96 1.31 22.84
CA GLU A 206 -8.33 1.38 22.34
C GLU A 206 -8.44 0.86 20.89
N ALA A 207 -7.44 1.12 20.06
CA ALA A 207 -7.44 0.75 18.64
C ALA A 207 -6.80 -0.62 18.37
N ARG A 208 -6.19 -1.24 19.39
CA ARG A 208 -5.34 -2.43 19.23
C ARG A 208 -6.08 -3.57 18.57
N MET A 209 -7.28 -3.92 19.04
CA MET A 209 -8.03 -5.07 18.52
C MET A 209 -8.34 -4.89 17.03
N ASP A 210 -8.81 -3.72 16.64
CA ASP A 210 -9.18 -3.43 15.25
C ASP A 210 -7.95 -3.41 14.34
N ILE A 211 -6.85 -2.78 14.77
CA ILE A 211 -5.60 -2.73 14.01
C ILE A 211 -4.99 -4.12 13.84
N MET A 212 -5.01 -4.97 14.87
CA MET A 212 -4.54 -6.35 14.77
C MET A 212 -5.41 -7.15 13.81
N GLY A 213 -6.72 -6.89 13.74
CA GLY A 213 -7.60 -7.45 12.72
C GLY A 213 -7.17 -7.09 11.30
N VAL A 214 -6.82 -5.82 11.05
CA VAL A 214 -6.28 -5.39 9.75
C VAL A 214 -4.96 -6.09 9.44
N LEU A 215 -4.06 -6.20 10.42
CA LEU A 215 -2.79 -6.92 10.24
C LEU A 215 -3.00 -8.39 9.88
N VAL A 216 -3.97 -9.07 10.50
CA VAL A 216 -4.31 -10.45 10.11
C VAL A 216 -4.67 -10.53 8.64
N GLU A 217 -5.53 -9.64 8.15
CA GLU A 217 -5.93 -9.59 6.73
C GLU A 217 -4.74 -9.31 5.80
N LEU A 218 -3.90 -8.33 6.12
CA LEU A 218 -2.72 -7.94 5.33
C LEU A 218 -1.69 -9.07 5.23
N LEU A 219 -1.44 -9.73 6.36
CA LEU A 219 -0.38 -10.74 6.50
C LEU A 219 -0.84 -12.14 6.05
N ASP A 220 -2.14 -12.34 5.82
CA ASP A 220 -2.70 -13.61 5.36
C ASP A 220 -2.66 -13.73 3.82
N PRO A 221 -1.89 -14.68 3.26
CA PRO A 221 -1.83 -14.88 1.81
C PRO A 221 -3.15 -15.28 1.15
N SER A 222 -4.13 -15.76 1.92
CA SER A 222 -5.46 -16.14 1.43
C SER A 222 -6.46 -14.99 1.36
N GLN A 223 -6.12 -13.84 1.97
CA GLN A 223 -7.00 -12.67 2.06
C GLN A 223 -6.37 -11.43 1.43
N ASN A 224 -5.05 -11.32 1.41
CA ASN A 224 -4.38 -10.11 0.95
C ASN A 224 -4.38 -9.91 -0.57
N ASP A 225 -4.88 -10.88 -1.36
CA ASP A 225 -5.14 -10.72 -2.79
C ASP A 225 -6.34 -9.80 -3.08
N ARG A 226 -7.14 -9.49 -2.07
CA ARG A 226 -8.39 -8.73 -2.18
C ARG A 226 -8.58 -7.73 -1.04
N PHE A 227 -7.50 -7.13 -0.56
CA PHE A 227 -7.54 -6.16 0.53
C PHE A 227 -8.47 -4.99 0.16
N LEU A 228 -9.43 -4.69 1.03
CA LEU A 228 -10.41 -3.65 0.78
C LEU A 228 -10.06 -2.37 1.53
N ASP A 229 -9.55 -1.39 0.79
CA ASP A 229 -9.49 0.00 1.25
C ASP A 229 -10.86 0.68 1.03
N HIS A 230 -11.42 1.27 2.08
CA HIS A 230 -12.77 1.85 2.07
C HIS A 230 -12.90 3.06 1.15
N PHE A 231 -11.81 3.79 0.89
CA PHE A 231 -11.83 4.92 -0.04
C PHE A 231 -11.80 4.42 -1.48
N ILE A 232 -10.89 3.47 -1.75
CA ILE A 232 -10.73 2.86 -3.08
C ILE A 232 -11.99 2.09 -3.47
N ASP A 233 -12.62 1.41 -2.50
CA ASP A 233 -13.87 0.65 -2.67
C ASP A 233 -13.78 -0.36 -3.83
N TYR A 234 -12.60 -0.95 -3.97
CA TYR A 234 -12.26 -1.97 -4.93
C TYR A 234 -11.13 -2.84 -4.36
N PRO A 235 -11.16 -4.18 -4.54
CA PRO A 235 -10.12 -5.06 -4.02
C PRO A 235 -8.73 -4.70 -4.57
N VAL A 236 -7.79 -4.44 -3.67
CA VAL A 236 -6.39 -4.18 -4.01
C VAL A 236 -5.58 -5.44 -3.75
N ASP A 237 -4.89 -5.92 -4.79
CA ASP A 237 -4.05 -7.11 -4.70
C ASP A 237 -2.70 -6.77 -4.05
N LEU A 238 -2.50 -7.23 -2.81
CA LEU A 238 -1.25 -7.13 -2.06
C LEU A 238 -0.44 -8.43 -2.14
N SER A 239 -0.76 -9.31 -3.07
CA SER A 239 -0.21 -10.67 -3.09
C SER A 239 1.26 -10.74 -3.50
N GLU A 240 1.79 -9.68 -4.11
CA GLU A 240 3.20 -9.56 -4.47
C GLU A 240 3.99 -8.63 -3.54
N VAL A 241 3.30 -7.97 -2.60
CA VAL A 241 3.93 -7.13 -1.59
C VAL A 241 4.76 -8.01 -0.65
N MET A 242 6.00 -7.58 -0.43
CA MET A 242 6.86 -8.14 0.60
C MET A 242 6.70 -7.31 1.87
N PHE A 243 5.98 -7.83 2.85
CA PHE A 243 5.88 -7.21 4.16
C PHE A 243 7.12 -7.52 5.00
N ILE A 244 7.57 -6.53 5.76
CA ILE A 244 8.57 -6.68 6.82
C ILE A 244 8.01 -5.95 8.04
N ALA A 245 8.02 -6.58 9.21
CA ALA A 245 7.56 -5.98 10.44
C ALA A 245 8.73 -5.63 11.37
N THR A 246 8.56 -4.61 12.21
CA THR A 246 9.43 -4.35 13.35
C THR A 246 8.61 -4.21 14.62
N ALA A 247 9.16 -4.69 15.73
CA ALA A 247 8.58 -4.51 17.05
C ALA A 247 9.68 -4.33 18.10
N ASN A 248 9.35 -3.71 19.23
CA ASN A 248 10.26 -3.72 20.39
C ASN A 248 10.07 -4.97 21.25
N ASN A 249 8.83 -5.43 21.39
CA ASN A 249 8.48 -6.69 22.01
C ASN A 249 7.25 -7.29 21.33
N THR A 250 6.99 -8.57 21.59
CA THR A 250 5.84 -9.29 21.01
C THR A 250 4.66 -9.39 21.97
N GLY A 251 4.76 -8.86 23.20
CA GLY A 251 3.77 -9.08 24.26
C GLY A 251 2.40 -8.47 23.97
N ASN A 252 2.38 -7.38 23.19
CA ASN A 252 1.14 -6.67 22.82
C ASN A 252 0.54 -7.14 21.49
N LEU A 253 1.15 -8.10 20.80
CA LEU A 253 0.68 -8.58 19.51
C LEU A 253 -0.34 -9.71 19.69
N ALA A 254 -1.43 -9.65 18.90
CA ALA A 254 -2.42 -10.73 18.91
C ALA A 254 -1.81 -12.04 18.40
N THR A 255 -2.19 -13.17 18.99
CA THR A 255 -1.70 -14.50 18.58
C THR A 255 -1.90 -14.76 17.10
N ALA A 256 -3.05 -14.36 16.55
CA ALA A 256 -3.34 -14.51 15.12
C ALA A 256 -2.36 -13.74 14.21
N VAL A 257 -1.83 -12.61 14.68
CA VAL A 257 -0.77 -11.87 13.97
C VAL A 257 0.56 -12.61 14.12
N MET A 258 0.89 -13.04 15.33
CA MET A 258 2.13 -13.78 15.62
C MET A 258 2.28 -15.06 14.81
N ASP A 259 1.19 -15.80 14.57
CA ASP A 259 1.20 -17.03 13.76
C ASP A 259 1.60 -16.79 12.29
N ARG A 260 1.53 -15.53 11.82
CA ARG A 260 1.92 -15.11 10.47
C ARG A 260 3.30 -14.47 10.43
N LEU A 261 3.90 -14.20 11.59
CA LEU A 261 5.21 -13.58 11.72
C LEU A 261 6.28 -14.62 12.04
N GLU A 262 7.50 -14.35 11.59
CA GLU A 262 8.72 -15.01 12.04
C GLU A 262 9.55 -14.01 12.86
N PRO A 263 9.46 -14.06 14.20
CA PRO A 263 10.23 -13.17 15.06
C PRO A 263 11.72 -13.49 14.98
N ILE A 264 12.52 -12.50 14.59
CA ILE A 264 13.98 -12.57 14.56
C ILE A 264 14.50 -11.57 15.58
N SER A 265 15.21 -12.08 16.59
CA SER A 265 15.81 -11.27 17.63
C SER A 265 16.95 -10.42 17.03
N ALA A 266 16.77 -9.11 17.06
CA ALA A 266 17.82 -8.12 16.84
C ALA A 266 18.46 -7.75 18.19
N PRO A 267 19.79 -7.56 18.23
CA PRO A 267 20.52 -7.21 19.45
C PRO A 267 20.03 -5.90 20.08
#